data_AF-A0AAN8X942-F1
#
_entry.id   AF-A0AAN8X942-F1
#
_cell.length_a   1.000
_cell.length_b   1.000
_cell.length_c   1.000
_cell.angle_alpha   90.00
_cell.angle_beta   90.00
_cell.angle_gamma   90.00
#
_symmetry.space_group_name_H-M   'P 1'
#
loop_
_entity.id
_entity.type
_entity.pdbx_description
1 polymer ?
#
loop_
_entity_poly.entity_id
_entity_poly.type
_entity_poly.pdbx_seq_one_letter_code
_entity_poly.pdbx_strand_id
1 'polypeptide(L)'
;LYEYGCLAQLRGELCDLDVLTRMLKVVDKRHLLHHCFQALMDQALSDHRTKIATLLSQAYVHRCSQADINDQQVVDTLVVQGLAVSTFLAEAGWLPDAEIILTSCQDLLADSENPQQLTRALECCHRLLHVQNGYCRFEEAERTYNQAMQLVKRLQQEGITPNLSSLYSEFSTLYMLRSNYAEASFSSFLN
;
A
#
# COMPACT_ATOMS: atom_id res chain seq x y z
N LEU A 1 21.88 0.20 -27.14
CA LEU A 1 21.77 -1.28 -27.18
C LEU A 1 22.35 -1.93 -25.92
N TYR A 2 23.59 -1.61 -25.50
CA TYR A 2 24.18 -2.17 -24.27
C TYR A 2 23.47 -1.73 -22.98
N GLU A 3 23.10 -0.44 -22.86
CA GLU A 3 22.33 0.07 -21.71
C GLU A 3 20.90 -0.50 -21.63
N TYR A 4 20.26 -0.73 -22.77
CA TYR A 4 18.91 -1.32 -22.84
C TYR A 4 18.88 -2.77 -22.36
N GLY A 5 19.92 -3.57 -22.64
CA GLY A 5 20.03 -4.95 -22.16
C GLY A 5 20.15 -5.03 -20.63
N CYS A 6 20.95 -4.12 -20.04
CA CYS A 6 21.14 -4.05 -18.59
C CYS A 6 19.85 -3.63 -17.85
N LEU A 7 19.11 -2.66 -18.41
CA LEU A 7 17.85 -2.19 -17.81
C LEU A 7 16.71 -3.20 -17.95
N ALA A 8 16.65 -3.97 -19.05
CA ALA A 8 15.67 -5.04 -19.20
C ALA A 8 15.91 -6.18 -18.19
N GLN A 9 17.18 -6.53 -17.94
CA GLN A 9 17.54 -7.50 -16.90
C GLN A 9 17.20 -6.98 -15.51
N LEU A 10 17.56 -5.72 -15.21
CA LEU A 10 17.22 -5.07 -13.94
C LEU A 10 15.69 -5.05 -13.71
N ARG A 11 14.91 -4.74 -14.75
CA ARG A 11 13.44 -4.81 -14.69
C ARG A 11 12.95 -6.23 -14.39
N GLY A 12 13.55 -7.25 -15.01
CA GLY A 12 13.23 -8.65 -14.72
C GLY A 12 13.44 -9.00 -13.25
N GLU A 13 14.57 -8.59 -12.68
CA GLU A 13 14.91 -8.84 -11.27
C GLU A 13 14.01 -8.03 -10.31
N LEU A 14 13.73 -6.76 -10.62
CA LEU A 14 12.93 -5.89 -9.74
C LEU A 14 11.42 -6.18 -9.80
N CYS A 15 10.93 -6.89 -10.83
CA CYS A 15 9.57 -7.39 -10.89
C CYS A 15 9.35 -8.66 -10.04
N ASP A 16 10.42 -9.30 -9.57
CA ASP A 16 10.32 -10.44 -8.66
C ASP A 16 10.08 -9.96 -7.23
N LEU A 17 8.94 -10.35 -6.65
CA LEU A 17 8.53 -9.93 -5.30
C LEU A 17 9.51 -10.37 -4.21
N ASP A 18 10.15 -11.54 -4.36
CA ASP A 18 11.08 -12.06 -3.36
C ASP A 18 12.42 -11.33 -3.44
N VAL A 19 12.88 -11.01 -4.66
CA VAL A 19 14.03 -10.12 -4.85
C VAL A 19 13.74 -8.75 -4.24
N LEU A 20 12.62 -8.13 -4.61
CA LEU A 20 12.24 -6.81 -4.11
C LEU A 20 12.13 -6.79 -2.58
N THR A 21 11.44 -7.77 -1.98
CA THR A 21 11.30 -7.87 -0.53
C THR A 21 12.66 -8.01 0.16
N ARG A 22 13.59 -8.79 -0.41
CA ARG A 22 14.96 -8.90 0.12
C ARG A 22 15.70 -7.56 0.04
N MET A 23 15.57 -6.82 -1.06
CA MET A 23 16.18 -5.50 -1.22
C MET A 23 15.61 -4.48 -0.22
N LEU A 24 14.30 -4.51 0.03
CA LEU A 24 13.62 -3.58 0.95
C LEU A 24 14.04 -3.73 2.43
N LYS A 25 14.67 -4.87 2.80
CA LYS A 25 15.28 -5.08 4.12
C LYS A 25 16.57 -4.26 4.31
N VAL A 26 17.22 -3.83 3.23
CA VAL A 26 18.44 -3.02 3.26
C VAL A 26 18.05 -1.53 3.31
N VAL A 27 17.66 -1.08 4.51
CA VAL A 27 17.01 0.22 4.72
C VAL A 27 17.89 1.40 4.28
N ASP A 28 19.19 1.33 4.52
CA ASP A 28 20.18 2.36 4.19
C ASP A 28 20.33 2.61 2.68
N LYS A 29 19.86 1.68 1.84
CA LYS A 29 19.98 1.74 0.38
C LYS A 29 18.65 1.93 -0.34
N ARG A 30 17.55 2.23 0.37
CA ARG A 30 16.23 2.47 -0.26
C ARG A 30 16.23 3.59 -1.29
N HIS A 31 16.99 4.65 -1.06
CA HIS A 31 17.16 5.74 -2.03
C HIS A 31 17.74 5.26 -3.37
N LEU A 32 18.67 4.30 -3.37
CA LEU A 32 19.21 3.70 -4.60
C LEU A 32 18.13 2.90 -5.33
N LEU A 33 17.28 2.19 -4.59
CA LEU A 33 16.16 1.45 -5.17
C LEU A 33 15.16 2.41 -5.84
N HIS A 34 14.85 3.54 -5.21
CA HIS A 34 14.03 4.58 -5.84
C HIS A 34 14.66 5.10 -7.14
N HIS A 35 15.97 5.36 -7.15
CA HIS A 35 16.68 5.76 -8.38
C HIS A 35 16.59 4.71 -9.49
N CYS A 36 16.75 3.42 -9.16
CA CYS A 36 16.60 2.34 -10.14
C CYS A 36 15.20 2.32 -10.74
N PHE A 37 14.15 2.44 -9.92
CA PHE A 37 12.78 2.46 -10.43
C PHE A 37 12.45 3.73 -11.22
N GLN A 38 13.00 4.89 -10.81
CA GLN A 38 12.82 6.14 -11.55
C GLN A 38 13.45 6.04 -12.95
N ALA A 39 14.64 5.47 -13.07
CA ALA A 39 15.28 5.23 -14.38
C ALA A 39 14.44 4.29 -15.27
N LEU A 40 13.79 3.29 -14.68
CA LEU A 40 12.90 2.38 -15.41
C LEU A 40 11.57 3.04 -15.81
N MET A 41 11.10 4.05 -15.06
CA MET A 41 9.91 4.83 -15.38
C MET A 41 10.10 5.73 -16.59
N ASP A 42 11.24 6.42 -16.70
CA ASP A 42 11.55 7.31 -17.82
C ASP A 42 11.52 6.56 -19.17
N GLN A 43 11.89 5.26 -19.18
CA GLN A 43 11.78 4.40 -20.36
C GLN A 43 10.39 3.79 -20.58
N ALA A 44 9.62 3.52 -19.52
CA ALA A 44 8.26 2.99 -19.69
C ALA A 44 7.33 4.03 -20.34
N LEU A 45 7.53 5.31 -20.01
CA LEU A 45 6.83 6.45 -20.61
C LEU A 45 7.12 6.61 -22.11
N SER A 46 8.31 6.25 -22.58
CA SER A 46 8.64 6.28 -24.01
C SER A 46 8.03 5.10 -24.79
N ASP A 47 7.90 3.93 -24.15
CA ASP A 47 7.61 2.67 -24.84
C ASP A 47 6.16 2.15 -24.67
N HIS A 48 5.27 2.89 -24.00
CA HIS A 48 3.91 2.41 -23.65
C HIS A 48 3.91 1.06 -22.89
N ARG A 49 4.99 0.75 -22.16
CA ARG A 49 5.12 -0.52 -21.43
C ARG A 49 4.37 -0.47 -20.11
N THR A 50 3.85 -1.62 -19.68
CA THR A 50 3.24 -1.78 -18.35
C THR A 50 4.19 -1.32 -17.26
N LYS A 51 3.70 -0.49 -16.34
CA LYS A 51 4.46 0.01 -15.20
C LYS A 51 4.91 -1.16 -14.31
N ILE A 52 6.12 -1.10 -13.78
CA ILE A 52 6.65 -2.14 -12.88
C ILE A 52 5.76 -2.27 -11.63
N ALA A 53 5.28 -1.15 -11.10
CA ALA A 53 4.35 -1.13 -9.98
C ALA A 53 3.09 -1.99 -10.24
N THR A 54 2.54 -1.94 -11.44
CA THR A 54 1.37 -2.75 -11.84
C THR A 54 1.70 -4.23 -11.97
N LEU A 55 2.89 -4.58 -12.46
CA LEU A 55 3.32 -5.97 -12.49
C LEU A 55 3.51 -6.53 -11.07
N LEU A 56 4.08 -5.72 -10.17
CA LEU A 56 4.29 -6.08 -8.77
C LEU A 56 2.97 -6.27 -8.02
N SER A 57 2.02 -5.34 -8.18
CA SER A 57 0.71 -5.45 -7.54
C SER A 57 -0.07 -6.66 -8.05
N GLN A 58 -0.06 -6.92 -9.36
CA GLN A 58 -0.67 -8.12 -9.95
C GLN A 58 -0.02 -9.42 -9.47
N ALA A 59 1.32 -9.47 -9.44
CA ALA A 59 2.05 -10.64 -8.94
C ALA A 59 1.72 -10.90 -7.45
N TYR A 60 1.54 -9.84 -6.67
CA TYR A 60 1.22 -9.95 -5.25
C TYR A 60 -0.20 -10.50 -5.05
N VAL A 61 -1.19 -9.93 -5.75
CA VAL A 61 -2.57 -10.41 -5.74
C VAL A 61 -2.63 -11.89 -6.16
N HIS A 62 -1.90 -12.28 -7.20
CA HIS A 62 -1.83 -13.67 -7.64
C HIS A 62 -1.27 -14.59 -6.54
N ARG A 63 -0.20 -14.17 -5.87
CA ARG A 63 0.38 -14.90 -4.74
C ARG A 63 -0.60 -15.04 -3.58
N CYS A 64 -1.35 -14.00 -3.24
CA CYS A 64 -2.41 -14.08 -2.23
C CYS A 64 -3.50 -15.09 -2.62
N SER A 65 -3.91 -15.13 -3.89
CA SER A 65 -4.94 -16.07 -4.37
C SER A 65 -4.52 -17.54 -4.32
N GLN A 66 -3.22 -17.81 -4.26
CA GLN A 66 -2.64 -19.16 -4.16
C GLN A 66 -2.28 -19.56 -2.73
N ALA A 67 -2.41 -18.65 -1.77
CA ALA A 67 -2.01 -18.88 -0.39
C ALA A 67 -3.00 -19.82 0.33
N ASP A 68 -2.49 -20.68 1.21
CA ASP A 68 -3.34 -21.36 2.19
C ASP A 68 -3.69 -20.39 3.32
N ILE A 69 -4.88 -19.80 3.24
CA ILE A 69 -5.37 -18.83 4.21
C ILE A 69 -5.60 -19.43 5.61
N ASN A 70 -5.59 -20.75 5.76
CA ASN A 70 -5.68 -21.40 7.07
C ASN A 70 -4.34 -21.44 7.79
N ASP A 71 -3.23 -21.29 7.06
CA ASP A 71 -1.89 -21.22 7.63
C ASP A 71 -1.57 -19.76 8.04
N GLN A 72 -1.67 -19.50 9.35
CA GLN A 72 -1.40 -18.19 9.93
C GLN A 72 0.02 -17.68 9.62
N GLN A 73 1.01 -18.58 9.53
CA GLN A 73 2.39 -18.19 9.24
C GLN A 73 2.53 -17.73 7.78
N VAL A 74 1.82 -18.38 6.86
CA VAL A 74 1.75 -17.97 5.46
C VAL A 74 1.08 -16.61 5.33
N VAL A 75 -0.08 -16.42 6.00
CA VAL A 75 -0.80 -15.14 6.01
C VAL A 75 0.06 -14.01 6.56
N ASP A 76 0.69 -14.21 7.73
CA ASP A 76 1.56 -13.21 8.36
C ASP A 76 2.74 -12.85 7.47
N THR A 77 3.35 -13.84 6.80
CA THR A 77 4.45 -13.62 5.87
C THR A 77 4.00 -12.75 4.70
N LEU A 78 2.86 -13.07 4.09
CA LEU A 78 2.31 -12.31 2.97
C LEU A 78 2.00 -10.88 3.38
N VAL A 79 1.31 -10.69 4.51
CA VAL A 79 0.96 -9.35 5.01
C VAL A 79 2.21 -8.51 5.27
N VAL A 80 3.25 -9.07 5.89
CA VAL A 80 4.52 -8.34 6.12
C VAL A 80 5.19 -7.97 4.79
N GLN A 81 5.18 -8.86 3.79
CA GLN A 81 5.67 -8.56 2.45
C GLN A 81 4.85 -7.44 1.79
N GLY A 82 3.53 -7.54 1.82
CA GLY A 82 2.61 -6.58 1.24
C GLY A 82 2.74 -5.19 1.86
N LEU A 83 2.91 -5.10 3.19
CA LEU A 83 3.18 -3.84 3.89
C LEU A 83 4.49 -3.20 3.43
N ALA A 84 5.56 -3.99 3.27
CA ALA A 84 6.86 -3.48 2.83
C ALA A 84 6.80 -2.98 1.38
N VAL A 85 6.22 -3.78 0.47
CA VAL A 85 6.11 -3.43 -0.95
C VAL A 85 5.19 -2.23 -1.13
N SER A 86 3.99 -2.22 -0.53
CA SER A 86 3.04 -1.11 -0.67
C SER A 86 3.61 0.21 -0.14
N THR A 87 4.36 0.18 0.96
CA THR A 87 5.03 1.38 1.48
C THR A 87 6.05 1.92 0.49
N PHE A 88 6.88 1.05 -0.08
CA PHE A 88 7.84 1.46 -1.10
C PHE A 88 7.15 2.03 -2.35
N LEU A 89 6.06 1.40 -2.81
CA LEU A 89 5.30 1.89 -3.95
C LEU A 89 4.66 3.26 -3.66
N ALA A 90 4.14 3.46 -2.44
CA ALA A 90 3.55 4.72 -2.02
C ALA A 90 4.59 5.85 -1.92
N GLU A 91 5.77 5.57 -1.32
CA GLU A 91 6.90 6.51 -1.27
C GLU A 91 7.40 6.90 -2.67
N ALA A 92 7.29 5.99 -3.64
CA ALA A 92 7.61 6.24 -5.04
C ALA A 92 6.46 6.89 -5.85
N GLY A 93 5.31 7.16 -5.22
CA GLY A 93 4.16 7.82 -5.83
C GLY A 93 3.20 6.90 -6.62
N TRP A 94 3.39 5.59 -6.61
CA TRP A 94 2.46 4.63 -7.23
C TRP A 94 1.35 4.24 -6.25
N LEU A 95 0.59 5.25 -5.83
CA LEU A 95 -0.46 5.11 -4.83
C LEU A 95 -1.56 4.10 -5.23
N PRO A 96 -2.05 4.05 -6.50
CA PRO A 96 -3.05 3.05 -6.89
C PRO A 96 -2.55 1.60 -6.76
N ASP A 97 -1.30 1.33 -7.14
CA ASP A 97 -0.71 -0.01 -7.05
C ASP A 97 -0.47 -0.41 -5.58
N ALA A 98 -0.11 0.57 -4.72
CA ALA A 98 -0.02 0.37 -3.28
C ALA A 98 -1.40 0.06 -2.65
N GLU A 99 -2.47 0.75 -3.06
CA GLU A 99 -3.85 0.50 -2.60
C GLU A 99 -4.28 -0.94 -2.90
N ILE A 100 -3.99 -1.45 -4.11
CA ILE A 100 -4.30 -2.83 -4.51
C ILE A 100 -3.67 -3.83 -3.52
N ILE A 101 -2.37 -3.69 -3.27
CA ILE A 101 -1.62 -4.60 -2.36
C ILE A 101 -2.19 -4.54 -0.95
N LEU A 102 -2.44 -3.34 -0.42
CA LEU A 102 -2.96 -3.16 0.93
C LEU A 102 -4.40 -3.69 1.07
N THR A 103 -5.23 -3.55 0.04
CA THR A 103 -6.58 -4.13 0.01
C THR A 103 -6.49 -5.65 0.06
N SER A 104 -5.61 -6.28 -0.72
CA SER A 104 -5.38 -7.73 -0.62
C SER A 104 -4.85 -8.17 0.75
N CYS A 105 -4.08 -7.32 1.45
CA CYS A 105 -3.68 -7.60 2.84
C CYS A 105 -4.88 -7.56 3.79
N GLN A 106 -5.84 -6.65 3.59
CA GLN A 106 -7.08 -6.62 4.36
C GLN A 106 -7.92 -7.87 4.13
N ASP A 107 -8.04 -8.30 2.87
CA ASP A 107 -8.81 -9.51 2.51
C ASP A 107 -8.22 -10.75 3.18
N LEU A 108 -6.89 -10.87 3.26
CA LEU A 108 -6.20 -11.96 3.98
C LEU A 108 -6.48 -11.95 5.49
N LEU A 109 -6.83 -10.81 6.06
CA LEU A 109 -6.99 -10.61 7.50
C LEU A 109 -8.46 -10.49 7.93
N ALA A 110 -9.42 -10.54 7.00
CA ALA A 110 -10.82 -10.21 7.23
C ALA A 110 -11.46 -11.03 8.38
N ASP A 111 -11.16 -12.33 8.42
CA ASP A 111 -11.74 -13.28 9.38
C ASP A 111 -10.83 -13.56 10.58
N SER A 112 -9.75 -12.79 10.76
CA SER A 112 -8.84 -13.02 11.87
C SER A 112 -9.48 -12.66 13.21
N GLU A 113 -9.33 -13.56 14.18
CA GLU A 113 -9.56 -13.31 15.62
C GLU A 113 -8.25 -13.13 16.40
N ASN A 114 -7.10 -13.42 15.78
CA ASN A 114 -5.81 -13.31 16.43
C ASN A 114 -5.47 -11.82 16.69
N PRO A 115 -5.17 -11.41 17.94
CA PRO A 115 -4.89 -10.01 18.26
C PRO A 115 -3.68 -9.41 17.53
N GLN A 116 -2.67 -10.23 17.19
CA GLN A 116 -1.53 -9.79 16.39
C GLN A 116 -1.96 -9.45 14.95
N GLN A 117 -2.76 -10.30 14.34
CA GLN A 117 -3.32 -10.10 13.00
C GLN A 117 -4.32 -8.94 12.97
N LEU A 118 -5.11 -8.74 14.03
CA LEU A 118 -5.94 -7.54 14.18
C LEU A 118 -5.11 -6.25 14.24
N THR A 119 -3.97 -6.29 14.92
CA THR A 119 -3.02 -5.17 14.96
C THR A 119 -2.44 -4.90 13.57
N ARG A 120 -2.12 -5.95 12.80
CA ARG A 120 -1.67 -5.83 11.41
C ARG A 120 -2.76 -5.30 10.48
N ALA A 121 -4.02 -5.72 10.67
CA ALA A 121 -5.15 -5.19 9.92
C ALA A 121 -5.33 -3.69 10.17
N LEU A 122 -5.15 -3.24 11.43
CA LEU A 122 -5.18 -1.82 11.77
C LEU A 122 -4.01 -1.05 11.13
N GLU A 123 -2.81 -1.63 11.11
CA GLU A 123 -1.66 -1.05 10.40
C GLU A 123 -1.94 -0.92 8.89
N CYS A 124 -2.56 -1.93 8.27
CA CYS A 124 -2.99 -1.88 6.88
C CYS A 124 -4.01 -0.76 6.64
N CYS A 125 -4.99 -0.58 7.54
CA CYS A 125 -5.96 0.52 7.43
C CYS A 125 -5.29 1.89 7.48
N HIS A 126 -4.34 2.08 8.40
CA HIS A 126 -3.58 3.33 8.49
C HIS A 126 -2.85 3.65 7.17
N ARG A 127 -2.17 2.65 6.58
CA ARG A 127 -1.48 2.84 5.29
C ARG A 127 -2.44 3.04 4.13
N LEU A 128 -3.60 2.36 4.12
CA LEU A 128 -4.65 2.58 3.13
C LEU A 128 -5.17 4.01 3.16
N LEU A 129 -5.44 4.55 4.35
CA LEU A 129 -5.89 5.93 4.51
C LEU A 129 -4.86 6.91 3.95
N HIS A 130 -3.58 6.73 4.30
CA HIS A 130 -2.50 7.56 3.77
C HIS A 130 -2.48 7.54 2.24
N VAL A 131 -2.51 6.34 1.66
CA VAL A 131 -2.52 6.13 0.22
C VAL A 131 -3.76 6.77 -0.41
N GLN A 132 -4.97 6.45 0.04
CA GLN A 132 -6.24 6.94 -0.48
C GLN A 132 -6.38 8.47 -0.38
N ASN A 133 -5.95 9.07 0.74
CA ASN A 133 -5.87 10.52 0.90
C ASN A 133 -4.92 11.14 -0.13
N GLY A 134 -3.76 10.52 -0.36
CA GLY A 134 -2.70 11.02 -1.25
C GLY A 134 -3.11 11.20 -2.72
N TYR A 135 -4.15 10.50 -3.20
CA TYR A 135 -4.72 10.69 -4.55
C TYR A 135 -6.25 10.79 -4.54
N CYS A 136 -6.80 11.36 -3.46
CA CYS A 136 -8.17 11.85 -3.39
C CYS A 136 -9.28 10.80 -3.52
N ARG A 137 -9.05 9.57 -3.06
CA ARG A 137 -10.03 8.48 -2.97
C ARG A 137 -10.87 8.60 -1.69
N PHE A 138 -11.60 9.69 -1.55
CA PHE A 138 -12.24 10.04 -0.27
C PHE A 138 -13.36 9.08 0.14
N GLU A 139 -14.09 8.51 -0.82
CA GLU A 139 -15.14 7.53 -0.53
C GLU A 139 -14.53 6.23 0.02
N GLU A 140 -13.43 5.76 -0.59
CA GLU A 140 -12.71 4.59 -0.12
C GLU A 140 -12.02 4.86 1.22
N ALA A 141 -11.43 6.04 1.41
CA ALA A 141 -10.87 6.47 2.69
C ALA A 141 -11.91 6.47 3.81
N GLU A 142 -13.15 6.87 3.53
CA GLU A 142 -14.25 6.83 4.50
C GLU A 142 -14.64 5.38 4.87
N ARG A 143 -14.61 4.45 3.92
CA ARG A 143 -14.81 3.02 4.21
C ARG A 143 -13.68 2.47 5.07
N THR A 144 -12.44 2.77 4.71
CA THR A 144 -11.25 2.36 5.48
C THR A 144 -11.26 2.95 6.90
N TYR A 145 -11.71 4.21 7.05
CA TYR A 145 -11.90 4.86 8.35
C TYR A 145 -12.84 4.06 9.25
N ASN A 146 -14.00 3.68 8.72
CA ASN A 146 -15.00 2.93 9.47
C ASN A 146 -14.49 1.55 9.89
N GLN A 147 -13.78 0.86 8.99
CA GLN A 147 -13.13 -0.42 9.29
C GLN A 147 -12.05 -0.28 10.38
N ALA A 148 -11.19 0.74 10.28
CA ALA A 148 -10.17 1.02 11.29
C ALA A 148 -10.79 1.23 12.67
N MET A 149 -11.93 1.93 12.74
CA MET A 149 -12.62 2.18 14.00
C MET A 149 -13.27 0.93 14.60
N GLN A 150 -13.74 0.01 13.77
CA GLN A 150 -14.19 -1.30 14.24
C GLN A 150 -13.03 -2.13 14.81
N LEU A 151 -11.88 -2.14 14.13
CA LEU A 151 -10.68 -2.83 14.60
C LEU A 151 -10.15 -2.27 15.92
N VAL A 152 -10.14 -0.95 16.09
CA VAL A 152 -9.75 -0.31 17.36
C VAL A 152 -10.65 -0.76 18.51
N LYS A 153 -11.98 -0.81 18.29
CA LYS A 153 -12.92 -1.30 19.31
C LYS A 153 -12.66 -2.76 19.68
N ARG A 154 -12.43 -3.62 18.68
CA ARG A 154 -12.10 -5.05 18.89
C ARG A 154 -10.80 -5.21 19.70
N LEU A 155 -9.74 -4.50 19.33
CA LEU A 155 -8.46 -4.52 20.05
C LEU A 155 -8.59 -4.04 21.50
N GLN A 156 -9.38 -2.99 21.74
CA GLN A 156 -9.65 -2.51 23.10
C GLN A 156 -10.42 -3.52 23.95
N GLN A 157 -11.34 -4.28 23.36
CA GLN A 157 -12.05 -5.37 24.05
C GLN A 157 -11.09 -6.50 24.47
N GLU A 158 -10.08 -6.77 23.65
CA GLU A 158 -8.98 -7.71 23.95
C GLU A 158 -7.93 -7.12 24.92
N GLY A 159 -8.13 -5.90 25.42
CA GLY A 159 -7.20 -5.24 26.34
C GLY A 159 -5.93 -4.69 25.68
N ILE A 160 -5.90 -4.60 24.35
CA ILE A 160 -4.76 -4.06 23.59
C ILE A 160 -5.02 -2.58 23.31
N THR A 161 -4.02 -1.75 23.63
CA THR A 161 -4.04 -0.31 23.34
C THR A 161 -3.21 -0.01 22.08
N PRO A 162 -3.82 0.06 20.89
CA PRO A 162 -3.10 0.43 19.67
C PRO A 162 -2.64 1.89 19.72
N ASN A 163 -1.56 2.21 19.01
CA ASN A 163 -1.15 3.60 18.82
C ASN A 163 -2.14 4.31 17.87
N LEU A 164 -3.00 5.15 18.44
CA LEU A 164 -4.02 5.87 17.67
C LEU A 164 -3.52 7.19 17.07
N SER A 165 -2.34 7.68 17.45
CA SER A 165 -1.88 9.02 17.04
C SER A 165 -1.74 9.13 15.52
N SER A 166 -1.05 8.17 14.89
CA SER A 166 -0.87 8.15 13.43
C SER A 166 -2.19 7.98 12.71
N LEU A 167 -3.09 7.14 13.25
CA LEU A 167 -4.41 6.92 12.68
C LEU A 167 -5.28 8.19 12.72
N TYR A 168 -5.31 8.90 13.86
CA TYR A 168 -6.03 10.16 13.97
C TYR A 168 -5.44 11.26 13.10
N SER A 169 -4.13 11.26 12.88
CA SER A 169 -3.49 12.17 11.92
C SER A 169 -4.06 11.99 10.52
N GLU A 170 -4.19 10.75 10.04
CA GLU A 170 -4.78 10.47 8.74
C GLU A 170 -6.27 10.80 8.67
N PHE A 171 -7.00 10.66 9.79
CA PHE A 171 -8.39 11.07 9.87
C PHE A 171 -8.54 12.58 9.73
N SER A 172 -7.69 13.36 10.43
CA SER A 172 -7.67 14.81 10.29
C SER A 172 -7.36 15.23 8.85
N THR A 173 -6.40 14.57 8.20
CA THR A 173 -6.07 14.81 6.78
C THR A 173 -7.28 14.58 5.87
N LEU A 174 -8.00 13.47 6.04
CA LEU A 174 -9.20 13.15 5.25
C LEU A 174 -10.26 14.26 5.35
N TYR A 175 -10.60 14.68 6.58
CA TYR A 175 -11.63 15.70 6.79
C TYR A 175 -11.21 17.07 6.26
N MET A 176 -9.94 17.45 6.42
CA MET A 176 -9.40 18.69 5.87
C MET A 176 -9.49 18.71 4.35
N LEU A 177 -9.01 17.66 3.68
CA LEU A 177 -9.06 17.55 2.22
C LEU A 177 -10.50 17.62 1.72
N ARG A 178 -11.41 16.83 2.31
CA ARG A 178 -12.82 16.81 1.89
C ARG A 178 -13.50 18.17 2.04
N SER A 179 -13.23 18.90 3.13
CA SER A 179 -13.77 20.26 3.31
C SER A 179 -13.29 21.20 2.20
N ASN A 180 -11.99 21.19 1.90
CA ASN A 180 -11.40 22.05 0.86
C ASN A 180 -11.96 21.72 -0.54
N TYR A 181 -12.17 20.43 -0.85
CA TYR A 181 -12.77 20.02 -2.12
C TYR A 181 -14.23 20.43 -2.24
N ALA A 182 -15.00 20.35 -1.15
CA ALA A 182 -16.39 20.81 -1.13
C ALA A 182 -16.48 22.33 -1.41
N GLU A 183 -15.60 23.11 -0.79
CA GLU A 183 -15.53 24.56 -1.00
C GLU A 183 -15.09 24.91 -2.43
N ALA A 184 -14.04 24.27 -2.94
CA ALA A 184 -13.57 24.49 -4.32
C ALA A 184 -14.65 24.16 -5.37
N SER A 185 -15.38 23.06 -5.18
CA SER A 185 -16.50 22.70 -6.05
C SER A 185 -17.59 23.77 -6.01
N PHE A 186 -17.97 24.23 -4.81
CA PHE A 186 -18.96 25.30 -4.66
C PHE A 186 -18.54 26.62 -5.33
N SER A 187 -17.30 27.06 -5.15
CA SER A 187 -16.76 28.26 -5.80
C SER A 187 -16.70 28.15 -7.32
N SER A 188 -16.48 26.94 -7.87
CA SER A 188 -16.49 26.71 -9.32
C SER A 188 -17.88 26.80 -9.97
N PHE A 189 -18.96 26.59 -9.19
CA PHE A 189 -20.33 26.75 -9.68
C PHE A 189 -20.84 28.21 -9.63
N LEU A 190 -20.13 29.10 -8.93
CA LEU A 190 -20.51 30.50 -8.75
C LEU A 190 -19.77 31.47 -9.68
N ASN A 191 -18.80 31.00 -10.47
CA ASN A 191 -18.07 31.76 -11.49
C ASN A 191 -18.45 31.28 -12.90
#